data_AF-A0A9R0W7H5-F1
#
_entry.id   AF-A0A9R0W7H5-F1
#
_cell.length_a   1.000
_cell.length_b   1.000
_cell.length_c   1.000
_cell.angle_alpha   90.00
_cell.angle_beta   90.00
_cell.angle_gamma   90.00
#
_symmetry.space_group_name_H-M   'P 1'
#
loop_
_entity.id
_entity.type
_entity.pdbx_description
1 polymer ?
#
loop_
_entity_poly.entity_id
_entity_poly.type
_entity_poly.pdbx_seq_one_letter_code
_entity_poly.pdbx_strand_id
1 'polypeptide(L)'
;MFPRMSTSEMVGPGDTAAAAAVSTERLKKRLQQEGVSDAAVADSERIVREEFEALHKQLVLLKQKQALLLDTLRHLETEKVDLENTLVDESQRQSKEYGSASRPRNEKLSEGSGSESDDYNEPQDPAEEETDDEENIYFDTTDFLSSSSFKSSGSDFQRSEAGSDDEDDYPMDGIDPSMKSVGINYPYVRRRKKLPDPVEKEKGVSLWSMIKDNIGKDLTKVCLPVYFNEPLSSLQKCFEDLEYSYLIDRAYEWGKRGDSLMRILSVAAFAVSGYASTDGRSCKPFNPLLGETYEADYPDKGLRFFSEKVSHHPMVVACHCEGNGWRFWADSNLKSKFWGRSIQLDPVGVLTLEFDDGEVFQWSKVTTSIYNLILGKLYCDHYGTMRIQGNREYSCKLKFKEQSIIDRNPHQVQGVIQDRSGRTVATLFGKWDESMHYVMGDCFGKGKGSENFSEAHLLWKRSKPPKFPTRYNFTSFAITLNELTPGLKEKLPPTDSRLRPDQRCLENGEYERANAEKLRLEQRQRQLGFISLLFAGVSVLLSSY
;
A
#
# COMPACT_ATOMS: atom_id res chain seq x y z
N MET A 1 -15.35 15.69 25.56
CA MET A 1 -16.34 16.72 25.19
C MET A 1 -15.60 18.04 25.11
N PHE A 2 -15.24 18.52 23.91
CA PHE A 2 -14.58 19.83 23.78
C PHE A 2 -15.59 20.95 24.11
N PRO A 3 -15.16 22.08 24.71
CA PRO A 3 -16.08 23.15 25.07
C PRO A 3 -16.66 23.77 23.80
N ARG A 4 -17.99 23.74 23.70
CA ARG A 4 -18.75 24.46 22.66
C ARG A 4 -18.60 25.95 22.92
N MET A 5 -17.75 26.65 22.16
CA MET A 5 -17.78 28.10 22.13
C MET A 5 -19.03 28.56 21.36
N SER A 6 -19.82 29.43 21.99
CA SER A 6 -21.05 30.00 21.43
C SER A 6 -20.71 31.00 20.34
N THR A 7 -21.43 30.94 19.22
CA THR A 7 -21.32 31.85 18.06
C THR A 7 -21.53 33.33 18.41
N SER A 8 -21.99 33.65 19.62
CA SER A 8 -22.11 35.03 20.11
C SER A 8 -20.77 35.69 20.46
N GLU A 9 -19.67 34.94 20.59
CA GLU A 9 -18.35 35.49 20.92
C GLU A 9 -17.45 35.71 19.70
N MET A 10 -17.84 35.26 18.50
CA MET A 10 -17.10 35.48 17.26
C MET A 10 -17.77 36.44 16.27
N VAL A 11 -19.02 36.81 16.50
CA VAL A 11 -19.72 37.78 15.65
C VAL A 11 -20.40 38.80 16.55
N GLY A 12 -19.67 39.87 16.86
CA GLY A 12 -20.30 41.09 17.36
C GLY A 12 -21.31 41.60 16.32
N PRO A 13 -22.56 41.90 16.71
CA PRO A 13 -23.53 42.50 15.81
C PRO A 13 -23.20 43.99 15.65
N GLY A 14 -22.72 44.37 14.47
CA GLY A 14 -22.44 45.76 14.11
C GLY A 14 -21.06 45.93 13.52
N ASP A 15 -20.97 46.61 12.39
CA ASP A 15 -19.77 47.06 11.68
C ASP A 15 -19.18 46.18 10.56
N THR A 16 -19.98 45.36 9.88
CA THR A 16 -19.66 44.89 8.50
C THR A 16 -19.87 45.97 7.43
N ALA A 17 -19.57 47.23 7.76
CA ALA A 17 -19.56 48.36 6.81
C ALA A 17 -18.52 49.43 7.15
N ALA A 18 -17.45 49.12 7.88
CA ALA A 18 -16.25 49.95 7.79
C ALA A 18 -15.55 49.65 6.46
N ALA A 19 -16.02 50.28 5.38
CA ALA A 19 -15.34 50.28 4.10
C ALA A 19 -13.87 50.65 4.35
N ALA A 20 -12.96 49.72 4.10
CA ALA A 20 -11.53 49.98 4.17
C ALA A 20 -11.18 51.00 3.08
N ALA A 21 -11.30 52.29 3.40
CA ALA A 21 -11.04 53.36 2.46
C ALA A 21 -9.54 53.43 2.18
N VAL A 22 -9.13 53.17 0.95
CA VAL A 22 -7.74 53.33 0.53
C VAL A 22 -7.42 54.81 0.39
N SER A 23 -6.43 55.27 1.17
CA SER A 23 -5.89 56.62 1.06
C SER A 23 -4.90 56.71 -0.10
N THR A 24 -5.12 57.68 -0.99
CA THR A 24 -4.24 57.99 -2.13
C THR A 24 -3.27 59.16 -1.85
N GLU A 25 -3.27 59.71 -0.63
CA GLU A 25 -2.52 60.93 -0.28
C GLU A 25 -1.01 60.80 -0.48
N ARG A 26 -0.45 59.63 -0.17
CA ARG A 26 1.00 59.36 -0.37
C ARG A 26 1.36 59.32 -1.85
N LEU A 27 0.50 58.74 -2.68
CA LEU A 27 0.68 58.67 -4.14
C LEU A 27 0.62 60.09 -4.72
N LYS A 28 -0.40 60.86 -4.35
CA LYS A 28 -0.56 62.27 -4.75
C LYS A 28 0.68 63.09 -4.41
N LYS A 29 1.15 63.03 -3.16
CA LYS A 29 2.33 63.80 -2.71
C LYS A 29 3.59 63.44 -3.50
N ARG A 30 3.81 62.16 -3.82
CA ARG A 30 4.97 61.70 -4.59
C ARG A 30 4.90 62.13 -6.05
N LEU A 31 3.74 62.03 -6.69
CA LEU A 31 3.56 62.44 -8.09
C LEU A 31 3.72 63.96 -8.26
N GLN A 32 3.24 64.74 -7.29
CA GLN A 32 3.45 66.20 -7.29
C GLN A 32 4.92 66.59 -7.12
N GLN A 33 5.69 65.84 -6.32
CA GLN A 33 7.15 66.05 -6.18
C GLN A 33 7.93 65.78 -7.48
N GLU A 34 7.41 64.90 -8.34
CA GLU A 34 7.99 64.58 -9.64
C GLU A 34 7.52 65.52 -10.77
N GLY A 35 6.77 66.58 -10.42
CA GLY A 35 6.31 67.59 -11.39
C GLY A 35 5.17 67.12 -12.30
N VAL A 36 4.45 66.05 -11.93
CA VAL A 36 3.30 65.54 -12.69
C VAL A 36 2.14 66.54 -12.58
N SER A 37 1.46 66.81 -13.71
CA SER A 37 0.32 67.73 -13.74
C SER A 37 -0.83 67.28 -12.83
N ASP A 38 -1.54 68.22 -12.20
CA ASP A 38 -2.65 67.90 -11.29
C ASP A 38 -3.76 67.06 -11.96
N ALA A 39 -3.98 67.24 -13.27
CA ALA A 39 -4.92 66.44 -14.04
C ALA A 39 -4.51 64.95 -14.09
N ALA A 40 -3.23 64.67 -14.35
CA ALA A 40 -2.70 63.31 -14.38
C ALA A 40 -2.63 62.67 -12.98
N VAL A 41 -2.40 63.47 -11.93
CA VAL A 41 -2.47 63.01 -10.55
C VAL A 41 -3.90 62.60 -10.18
N ALA A 42 -4.90 63.43 -10.50
CA ALA A 42 -6.30 63.12 -10.26
C ALA A 42 -6.76 61.86 -11.02
N ASP A 43 -6.31 61.69 -12.26
CA ASP A 43 -6.58 60.49 -13.07
C ASP A 43 -5.97 59.23 -12.43
N SER A 44 -4.73 59.32 -11.94
CA SER A 44 -4.03 58.23 -11.25
C SER A 44 -4.73 57.85 -9.94
N GLU A 45 -5.19 58.83 -9.15
CA GLU A 45 -5.97 58.57 -7.93
C GLU A 45 -7.30 57.88 -8.24
N ARG A 46 -7.95 58.23 -9.36
CA ARG A 46 -9.20 57.61 -9.81
C ARG A 46 -8.97 56.13 -10.17
N ILE A 47 -7.96 55.83 -10.98
CA ILE A 47 -7.63 54.46 -11.39
C ILE A 47 -7.35 53.57 -10.17
N VAL A 48 -6.55 54.04 -9.21
CA VAL A 48 -6.24 53.26 -8.01
C VAL A 48 -7.48 52.96 -7.18
N ARG A 49 -8.41 53.92 -7.08
CA ARG A 49 -9.68 53.72 -6.35
C ARG A 49 -10.59 52.72 -7.07
N GLU A 50 -10.73 52.82 -8.38
CA GLU A 50 -11.55 51.91 -9.19
C GLU A 50 -11.03 50.47 -9.14
N GLU A 51 -9.71 50.28 -9.31
CA GLU A 51 -9.07 48.95 -9.21
C GLU A 51 -9.19 48.35 -7.81
N PHE A 52 -9.00 49.17 -6.77
CA PHE A 52 -9.18 48.71 -5.40
C PHE A 52 -10.63 48.32 -5.10
N GLU A 53 -11.61 49.08 -5.61
CA GLU A 53 -13.02 48.75 -5.45
C GLU A 53 -13.37 47.43 -6.14
N ALA A 54 -12.83 47.17 -7.34
CA ALA A 54 -13.01 45.91 -8.04
C ALA A 54 -12.41 44.72 -7.27
N LEU A 55 -11.18 44.85 -6.76
CA LEU A 55 -10.52 43.85 -5.92
C LEU A 55 -11.28 43.61 -4.61
N HIS A 56 -11.76 44.68 -3.97
CA HIS A 56 -12.52 44.59 -2.73
C HIS A 56 -13.83 43.81 -2.94
N LYS A 57 -14.56 44.07 -4.03
CA LYS A 57 -15.77 43.32 -4.39
C LYS A 57 -15.47 41.83 -4.58
N GLN A 58 -14.37 41.48 -5.25
CA GLN A 58 -13.96 40.07 -5.41
C GLN A 58 -13.61 39.41 -4.07
N LEU A 59 -12.91 40.12 -3.19
CA LEU A 59 -12.54 39.62 -1.86
C LEU A 59 -13.77 39.37 -0.99
N VAL A 60 -14.75 40.28 -1.01
CA VAL A 60 -16.03 40.11 -0.29
C VAL A 60 -16.79 38.89 -0.83
N LEU A 61 -16.84 38.71 -2.16
CA LEU A 61 -17.47 37.54 -2.77
C LEU A 61 -16.77 36.23 -2.36
N LEU A 62 -15.45 36.22 -2.30
CA LEU A 62 -14.67 35.06 -1.85
C LEU A 62 -14.94 34.75 -0.37
N LYS A 63 -15.02 35.76 0.50
CA LYS A 63 -15.39 35.58 1.91
C LYS A 63 -16.81 35.01 2.06
N GLN A 64 -17.76 35.47 1.26
CA GLN A 64 -19.13 34.91 1.25
C GLN A 64 -19.14 33.45 0.79
N LYS A 65 -18.39 33.10 -0.27
CA LYS A 65 -18.24 31.70 -0.71
C LYS A 65 -17.58 30.83 0.35
N GLN A 66 -16.57 31.35 1.05
CA GLN A 66 -15.91 30.64 2.15
C GLN A 66 -16.90 30.36 3.30
N ALA A 67 -17.71 31.33 3.68
CA ALA A 67 -18.74 31.15 4.70
C ALA A 67 -19.76 30.07 4.29
N LEU A 68 -20.23 30.09 3.04
CA LEU A 68 -21.17 29.08 2.52
C LEU A 68 -20.55 27.67 2.52
N LEU A 69 -19.28 27.54 2.16
CA LEU A 69 -18.56 26.26 2.20
C LEU A 69 -18.43 25.72 3.64
N LEU A 70 -18.17 26.60 4.62
CA LEU A 70 -18.12 26.22 6.03
C LEU A 70 -19.50 25.78 6.53
N ASP A 71 -20.58 26.45 6.13
CA ASP A 71 -21.95 26.02 6.44
C ASP A 71 -22.28 24.66 5.83
N THR A 72 -21.90 24.45 4.57
CA THR A 72 -22.11 23.16 3.88
C THR A 72 -21.32 22.04 4.56
N LEU A 73 -20.08 22.29 4.97
CA LEU A 73 -19.28 21.32 5.72
C LEU A 73 -19.94 20.94 7.04
N ARG A 74 -20.47 21.91 7.79
CA ARG A 74 -21.20 21.65 9.05
C ARG A 74 -22.48 20.83 8.82
N HIS A 75 -23.19 21.09 7.72
CA HIS A 75 -24.37 20.30 7.36
C HIS A 75 -23.99 18.85 7.03
N LEU A 76 -22.95 18.64 6.23
CA LEU A 76 -22.46 17.31 5.88
C LEU A 76 -21.92 16.54 7.10
N GLU A 77 -21.28 17.23 8.05
CA GLU A 77 -20.87 16.64 9.32
C GLU A 77 -22.07 16.19 10.16
N THR A 78 -23.17 16.94 10.14
CA THR A 78 -24.40 16.59 10.86
C THR A 78 -25.09 15.40 10.19
N GLU A 79 -25.25 15.42 8.86
CA GLU A 79 -25.81 14.28 8.10
C GLU A 79 -24.97 13.02 8.27
N LYS A 80 -23.64 13.14 8.34
CA LYS A 80 -22.75 12.02 8.61
C LYS A 80 -23.04 11.38 9.97
N VAL A 81 -23.19 12.20 11.01
CA VAL A 81 -23.52 11.70 12.36
C VAL A 81 -24.90 11.05 12.39
N ASP A 82 -25.88 11.62 11.69
CA ASP A 82 -27.23 11.05 11.61
C ASP A 82 -27.25 9.72 10.84
N LEU A 83 -26.48 9.61 9.75
CA LEU A 83 -26.28 8.35 9.01
C LEU A 83 -25.58 7.30 9.88
N GLU A 84 -24.54 7.69 10.63
CA GLU A 84 -23.83 6.80 11.55
C GLU A 84 -24.77 6.30 12.66
N ASN A 85 -25.62 7.16 13.23
CA ASN A 85 -26.61 6.77 14.22
C ASN A 85 -27.70 5.84 13.63
N THR A 86 -28.16 6.13 12.40
CA THR A 86 -29.15 5.29 11.71
C THR A 86 -28.60 3.90 11.41
N LEU A 87 -27.33 3.80 10.99
CA LEU A 87 -26.63 2.53 10.77
C LEU A 87 -26.47 1.72 12.06
N VAL A 88 -26.19 2.39 13.19
CA VAL A 88 -26.11 1.74 14.51
C VAL A 88 -27.49 1.23 14.94
N ASP A 89 -28.54 2.02 14.74
CA ASP A 89 -29.93 1.63 15.06
C ASP A 89 -30.43 0.48 14.19
N GLU A 90 -30.13 0.47 12.88
CA GLU A 90 -30.44 -0.66 11.99
C GLU A 90 -29.67 -1.92 12.38
N SER A 91 -28.39 -1.79 12.76
CA SER A 91 -27.57 -2.90 13.23
C SER A 91 -28.13 -3.49 14.54
N GLN A 92 -28.64 -2.65 15.45
CA GLN A 92 -29.29 -3.10 16.69
C GLN A 92 -30.68 -3.71 16.46
N ARG A 93 -31.42 -3.25 15.46
CA ARG A 93 -32.71 -3.85 15.07
C ARG A 93 -32.52 -5.22 14.41
N GLN A 94 -31.54 -5.37 13.53
CA GLN A 94 -31.18 -6.67 12.96
C GLN A 94 -30.70 -7.66 14.02
N SER A 95 -29.98 -7.22 15.05
CA SER A 95 -29.58 -8.12 16.16
C SER A 95 -30.76 -8.57 17.03
N LYS A 96 -31.86 -7.80 17.11
CA LYS A 96 -33.06 -8.17 17.88
C LYS A 96 -34.02 -9.07 17.11
N GLU A 97 -34.10 -8.96 15.78
CA GLU A 97 -34.94 -9.84 14.95
C GLU A 97 -34.37 -11.25 14.76
N TYR A 98 -33.04 -11.42 14.80
CA TYR A 98 -32.40 -12.74 14.67
C TYR A 98 -32.20 -13.50 16.00
N GLY A 99 -32.45 -12.87 17.16
CA GLY A 99 -32.26 -13.48 18.48
C GLY A 99 -33.46 -14.27 19.02
N SER A 100 -34.61 -14.28 18.33
CA SER A 100 -35.86 -14.90 18.81
C SER A 100 -36.34 -16.05 17.92
N ALA A 101 -35.46 -17.01 17.62
CA ALA A 101 -35.90 -18.33 17.16
C ALA A 101 -34.90 -19.40 17.57
N SER A 102 -35.42 -20.44 18.22
CA SER A 102 -34.78 -21.72 18.55
C SER A 102 -33.98 -21.82 19.87
N ARG A 103 -34.62 -22.36 20.92
CA ARG A 103 -34.27 -23.69 21.48
C ARG A 103 -35.38 -24.25 22.39
N PRO A 104 -35.55 -25.58 22.45
CA PRO A 104 -36.71 -26.23 23.05
C PRO A 104 -36.49 -26.63 24.53
N ARG A 105 -37.58 -26.53 25.28
CA ARG A 105 -38.08 -27.41 26.37
C ARG A 105 -37.05 -28.29 27.10
N ASN A 106 -36.78 -27.95 28.36
CA ASN A 106 -36.77 -28.96 29.42
C ASN A 106 -37.23 -28.40 30.77
N GLU A 107 -37.86 -29.28 31.54
CA GLU A 107 -38.75 -29.04 32.66
C GLU A 107 -38.05 -28.76 34.02
N LYS A 108 -38.82 -28.09 34.90
CA LYS A 108 -39.08 -28.36 36.33
C LYS A 108 -38.30 -27.62 37.44
N LEU A 109 -39.13 -26.96 38.27
CA LEU A 109 -39.06 -26.73 39.73
C LEU A 109 -38.03 -25.68 40.21
N SER A 110 -38.27 -24.80 41.18
CA SER A 110 -39.33 -24.60 42.18
C SER A 110 -39.26 -23.14 42.68
N GLU A 111 -40.39 -22.62 43.18
CA GLU A 111 -40.57 -21.62 44.27
C GLU A 111 -39.58 -20.43 44.43
N GLY A 112 -39.96 -19.16 44.59
CA GLY A 112 -41.20 -18.56 45.07
C GLY A 112 -40.84 -17.39 46.01
N SER A 113 -41.44 -16.20 45.77
CA SER A 113 -41.45 -14.99 46.62
C SER A 113 -40.10 -14.31 46.92
N GLY A 114 -39.96 -12.99 46.96
CA GLY A 114 -40.92 -11.91 47.09
C GLY A 114 -40.40 -10.90 48.11
N SER A 115 -40.62 -9.62 47.82
CA SER A 115 -40.57 -8.46 48.70
C SER A 115 -39.35 -7.54 48.67
N GLU A 116 -39.67 -6.33 48.26
CA GLU A 116 -39.01 -5.04 48.43
C GLU A 116 -38.92 -4.65 49.91
N SER A 117 -37.88 -3.90 50.27
CA SER A 117 -37.97 -2.76 51.22
C SER A 117 -36.69 -1.94 51.22
N ASP A 118 -36.85 -0.64 50.99
CA ASP A 118 -35.91 0.45 51.20
C ASP A 118 -35.59 0.64 52.70
N ASP A 119 -34.36 1.05 53.05
CA ASP A 119 -34.15 2.15 54.02
C ASP A 119 -32.71 2.71 53.98
N TYR A 120 -32.62 3.99 54.32
CA TYR A 120 -31.55 4.97 54.11
C TYR A 120 -30.35 4.81 55.07
N ASN A 121 -29.14 5.22 54.62
CA ASN A 121 -28.21 6.07 55.39
C ASN A 121 -26.95 6.45 54.55
N GLU A 122 -26.89 7.73 54.17
CA GLU A 122 -25.66 8.51 53.93
C GLU A 122 -25.42 9.36 55.20
N PRO A 123 -24.29 10.09 55.42
CA PRO A 123 -23.07 10.22 54.59
C PRO A 123 -21.74 10.19 55.40
N GLN A 124 -20.61 9.92 54.75
CA GLN A 124 -19.33 10.64 55.01
C GLN A 124 -18.22 10.21 54.03
N ASP A 125 -17.97 11.09 53.05
CA ASP A 125 -16.67 11.29 52.40
C ASP A 125 -15.82 12.21 53.31
N PRO A 126 -14.46 12.17 53.30
CA PRO A 126 -13.72 12.36 52.05
C PRO A 126 -12.35 11.66 51.89
N ALA A 127 -11.99 11.56 50.60
CA ALA A 127 -10.69 11.85 50.00
C ALA A 127 -9.58 10.77 49.95
N GLU A 128 -9.30 10.43 48.68
CA GLU A 128 -8.00 10.19 48.05
C GLU A 128 -7.45 8.74 48.07
N GLU A 129 -7.78 8.03 46.98
CA GLU A 129 -7.15 6.80 46.51
C GLU A 129 -5.78 7.08 45.85
N GLU A 130 -4.74 6.41 46.34
CA GLU A 130 -3.70 5.82 45.48
C GLU A 130 -4.00 4.32 45.37
N THR A 131 -3.96 3.72 44.18
CA THR A 131 -3.03 2.64 43.78
C THR A 131 -3.50 1.90 42.52
N ASP A 132 -2.50 1.31 41.89
CA ASP A 132 -2.37 0.58 40.63
C ASP A 132 -3.27 -0.67 40.46
N ASP A 133 -3.28 -1.14 39.22
CA ASP A 133 -3.63 -2.50 38.75
C ASP A 133 -5.11 -2.95 38.82
N GLU A 134 -5.71 -3.22 37.66
CA GLU A 134 -6.05 -4.59 37.26
C GLU A 134 -6.74 -4.71 35.89
N GLU A 135 -6.51 -5.89 35.34
CA GLU A 135 -6.93 -6.47 34.07
C GLU A 135 -8.44 -6.40 33.82
N ASN A 136 -8.84 -6.15 32.57
CA ASN A 136 -10.16 -6.57 32.08
C ASN A 136 -10.02 -7.39 30.81
N ILE A 137 -10.00 -8.70 31.07
CA ILE A 137 -10.30 -9.82 30.19
C ILE A 137 -11.67 -9.59 29.54
N TYR A 138 -11.73 -9.51 28.21
CA TYR A 138 -13.00 -9.63 27.50
C TYR A 138 -13.00 -10.87 26.62
N PHE A 139 -14.03 -11.68 26.82
CA PHE A 139 -14.28 -13.00 26.25
C PHE A 139 -14.48 -12.93 24.73
N ASP A 140 -13.72 -13.76 24.01
CA ASP A 140 -13.87 -13.99 22.57
C ASP A 140 -14.94 -15.08 22.32
N THR A 141 -16.07 -14.70 21.73
CA THR A 141 -17.14 -15.63 21.35
C THR A 141 -16.93 -16.15 19.92
N THR A 142 -16.30 -17.31 19.83
CA THR A 142 -16.57 -18.42 18.89
C THR A 142 -16.94 -18.06 17.43
N ASP A 143 -15.90 -17.93 16.59
CA ASP A 143 -16.00 -18.03 15.13
C ASP A 143 -16.26 -19.48 14.68
N PHE A 144 -17.53 -19.83 14.51
CA PHE A 144 -17.95 -21.08 13.87
C PHE A 144 -18.03 -20.89 12.35
N LEU A 145 -16.91 -20.87 11.63
CA LEU A 145 -16.81 -21.25 10.21
C LEU A 145 -15.37 -21.75 9.90
N SER A 146 -14.95 -22.81 10.59
CA SER A 146 -13.80 -23.60 10.17
C SER A 146 -14.22 -24.60 9.09
N SER A 147 -13.66 -24.42 7.89
CA SER A 147 -13.69 -25.37 6.79
C SER A 147 -12.86 -26.61 7.14
N SER A 148 -13.48 -27.57 7.81
CA SER A 148 -12.93 -28.92 7.94
C SER A 148 -13.96 -29.93 7.47
N SER A 149 -13.83 -30.42 6.24
CA SER A 149 -14.45 -31.66 5.77
C SER A 149 -13.78 -32.17 4.49
N PHE A 150 -12.51 -32.59 4.57
CA PHE A 150 -11.97 -33.66 3.71
C PHE A 150 -10.85 -34.39 4.48
N LYS A 151 -11.15 -35.57 5.03
CA LYS A 151 -10.14 -36.55 5.45
C LYS A 151 -10.38 -37.81 4.64
N SER A 152 -9.36 -38.29 3.94
CA SER A 152 -9.28 -39.66 3.44
C SER A 152 -8.08 -40.35 4.07
N SER A 153 -8.30 -41.55 4.57
CA SER A 153 -7.35 -42.43 5.24
C SER A 153 -6.27 -42.97 4.30
N GLY A 154 -5.03 -43.10 4.78
CA GLY A 154 -4.00 -43.85 4.04
C GLY A 154 -2.59 -43.86 4.68
N SER A 155 -2.41 -44.77 5.64
CA SER A 155 -1.20 -45.53 6.04
C SER A 155 0.16 -44.83 6.25
N ASP A 156 0.65 -45.00 7.49
CA ASP A 156 2.01 -44.75 7.98
C ASP A 156 3.09 -45.59 7.28
N PHE A 157 4.21 -44.95 6.92
CA PHE A 157 5.51 -45.59 6.87
C PHE A 157 6.57 -44.67 7.51
N GLN A 158 7.16 -45.17 8.61
CA GLN A 158 8.28 -44.58 9.34
C GLN A 158 9.48 -44.29 8.42
N ARG A 159 10.01 -43.06 8.51
CA ARG A 159 11.40 -42.78 8.14
C ARG A 159 12.02 -41.81 9.16
N SER A 160 13.24 -42.15 9.54
CA SER A 160 14.04 -41.74 10.69
C SER A 160 14.42 -40.26 10.78
N GLU A 161 14.48 -39.79 12.03
CA GLU A 161 14.89 -38.46 12.50
C GLU A 161 16.29 -38.03 12.00
N ALA A 162 16.32 -36.93 11.25
CA ALA A 162 17.43 -35.98 11.21
C ALA A 162 16.81 -34.61 10.88
N GLY A 163 17.06 -33.61 11.75
CA GLY A 163 16.29 -32.36 11.84
C GLY A 163 16.03 -31.64 10.52
N SER A 164 14.74 -31.46 10.21
CA SER A 164 14.22 -30.70 9.08
C SER A 164 13.11 -29.77 9.56
N ASP A 165 13.48 -28.73 10.30
CA ASP A 165 12.57 -27.63 10.61
C ASP A 165 12.57 -26.64 9.44
N ASP A 166 11.45 -26.62 8.71
CA ASP A 166 11.02 -25.69 7.65
C ASP A 166 11.10 -26.20 6.19
N GLU A 167 10.52 -27.37 5.92
CA GLU A 167 9.86 -27.59 4.63
C GLU A 167 8.45 -27.00 4.76
N ASP A 168 8.17 -25.89 4.10
CA ASP A 168 6.79 -25.41 3.90
C ASP A 168 6.07 -26.47 3.05
N ASP A 169 5.49 -27.47 3.71
CA ASP A 169 4.60 -28.44 3.07
C ASP A 169 3.37 -27.65 2.59
N TYR A 170 3.39 -27.27 1.31
CA TYR A 170 2.29 -26.57 0.66
C TYR A 170 1.18 -27.58 0.40
N PRO A 171 0.00 -27.50 1.07
CA PRO A 171 -1.14 -28.32 0.69
C PRO A 171 -1.64 -27.82 -0.68
N MET A 172 -1.09 -28.41 -1.73
CA MET A 172 -1.40 -28.18 -3.14
C MET A 172 -2.39 -29.24 -3.61
N ASP A 173 -3.58 -29.27 -3.00
CA ASP A 173 -4.68 -30.07 -3.51
C ASP A 173 -5.16 -29.48 -4.85
N GLY A 174 -5.26 -30.32 -5.89
CA GLY A 174 -5.70 -29.92 -7.23
C GLY A 174 -4.61 -29.54 -8.24
N ILE A 175 -3.31 -29.57 -7.86
CA ILE A 175 -2.20 -29.39 -8.82
C ILE A 175 -1.74 -30.76 -9.33
N ASP A 176 -1.50 -30.88 -10.64
CA ASP A 176 -0.91 -32.06 -11.29
C ASP A 176 0.31 -32.54 -10.48
N PRO A 177 0.34 -33.81 -10.01
CA PRO A 177 1.46 -34.36 -9.24
C PRO A 177 2.83 -34.13 -9.88
N SER A 178 2.91 -34.09 -11.21
CA SER A 178 4.14 -33.84 -11.96
C SER A 178 4.63 -32.39 -11.88
N MET A 179 3.78 -31.44 -11.49
CA MET A 179 4.14 -30.03 -11.27
C MET A 179 4.45 -29.70 -9.80
N LYS A 180 4.24 -30.65 -8.89
CA LYS A 180 4.56 -30.47 -7.47
C LYS A 180 6.07 -30.38 -7.23
N SER A 181 6.89 -31.09 -8.01
CA SER A 181 8.36 -31.08 -7.89
C SER A 181 9.05 -29.94 -8.66
N VAL A 182 8.34 -29.26 -9.56
CA VAL A 182 8.88 -28.14 -10.34
C VAL A 182 9.07 -26.93 -9.45
N GLY A 183 10.31 -26.42 -9.40
CA GLY A 183 10.72 -25.36 -8.50
C GLY A 183 11.17 -25.81 -7.10
N ILE A 184 11.21 -27.13 -6.82
CA ILE A 184 11.66 -27.70 -5.53
C ILE A 184 13.00 -28.45 -5.67
N ASN A 185 13.46 -28.74 -6.89
CA ASN A 185 14.74 -29.42 -7.15
C ASN A 185 15.99 -28.53 -6.98
N TYR A 186 15.88 -27.44 -6.24
CA TYR A 186 16.98 -26.51 -6.01
C TYR A 186 17.81 -26.89 -4.79
N PRO A 187 19.13 -26.60 -4.78
CA PRO A 187 19.95 -26.84 -3.60
C PRO A 187 19.44 -26.05 -2.40
N TYR A 188 19.46 -26.66 -1.23
CA TYR A 188 19.15 -25.96 0.01
C TYR A 188 20.23 -24.91 0.33
N VAL A 189 19.80 -23.67 0.57
CA VAL A 189 20.65 -22.59 1.07
C VAL A 189 20.08 -22.07 2.38
N ARG A 190 20.90 -22.05 3.43
CA ARG A 190 20.51 -21.48 4.72
C ARG A 190 20.45 -19.95 4.62
N ARG A 191 19.25 -19.38 4.76
CA ARG A 191 19.00 -17.92 4.80
C ARG A 191 18.64 -17.44 6.20
N ARG A 192 18.82 -16.15 6.51
CA ARG A 192 18.36 -15.60 7.80
C ARG A 192 16.84 -15.65 7.93
N LYS A 193 16.34 -15.97 9.13
CA LYS A 193 14.90 -16.07 9.47
C LYS A 193 14.35 -14.86 10.23
N LYS A 194 15.23 -13.96 10.70
CA LYS A 194 14.87 -12.74 11.42
C LYS A 194 15.82 -11.59 11.07
N LEU A 195 15.36 -10.36 11.28
CA LEU A 195 16.20 -9.16 11.26
C LEU A 195 17.06 -9.08 12.54
N PRO A 196 18.14 -8.27 12.55
CA PRO A 196 18.87 -7.94 13.76
C PRO A 196 17.95 -7.34 14.84
N ASP A 197 18.28 -7.58 16.10
CA ASP A 197 17.55 -6.98 17.21
C ASP A 197 17.89 -5.47 17.26
N PRO A 198 16.90 -4.58 17.43
CA PRO A 198 17.10 -3.13 17.30
C PRO A 198 17.98 -2.57 18.42
N VAL A 199 18.96 -1.74 18.07
CA VAL A 199 19.89 -1.09 19.01
C VAL A 199 19.20 0.00 19.83
N GLU A 200 18.34 0.81 19.21
CA GLU A 200 17.61 1.89 19.86
C GLU A 200 16.13 1.51 20.09
N LYS A 201 15.52 2.09 21.13
CA LYS A 201 14.07 2.00 21.30
C LYS A 201 13.35 2.84 20.26
N GLU A 202 12.30 2.27 19.68
CA GLU A 202 11.53 2.93 18.66
C GLU A 202 10.72 4.12 19.23
N LYS A 203 10.69 5.23 18.50
CA LYS A 203 9.87 6.41 18.82
C LYS A 203 8.56 6.35 18.01
N GLY A 204 7.41 6.50 18.68
CA GLY A 204 6.11 6.60 18.02
C GLY A 204 5.96 7.95 17.31
N VAL A 205 6.28 8.01 16.02
CA VAL A 205 6.14 9.23 15.19
C VAL A 205 4.93 9.10 14.28
N SER A 206 4.00 10.06 14.35
CA SER A 206 2.82 10.10 13.46
C SER A 206 3.19 10.57 12.05
N LEU A 207 2.77 9.84 11.01
CA LEU A 207 2.96 10.26 9.61
C LEU A 207 2.23 11.58 9.32
N TRP A 208 1.04 11.74 9.91
CA TRP A 208 0.21 12.94 9.75
C TRP A 208 0.92 14.20 10.25
N SER A 209 1.63 14.14 11.37
CA SER A 209 2.34 15.31 11.91
C SER A 209 3.43 15.83 10.98
N MET A 210 3.96 14.99 10.08
CA MET A 210 4.97 15.34 9.07
C MET A 210 4.35 15.78 7.74
N ILE A 211 3.19 15.23 7.35
CA ILE A 211 2.54 15.54 6.06
C ILE A 211 1.60 16.75 6.15
N LYS A 212 1.02 17.03 7.33
CA LYS A 212 0.00 18.08 7.51
C LYS A 212 0.43 19.46 6.97
N ASP A 213 1.70 19.83 7.15
CA ASP A 213 2.24 21.14 6.75
C ASP A 213 2.65 21.19 5.26
N ASN A 214 2.51 20.05 4.57
CA ASN A 214 2.83 19.85 3.17
C ASN A 214 1.58 19.64 2.29
N ILE A 215 0.38 19.71 2.86
CA ILE A 215 -0.87 19.64 2.11
C ILE A 215 -0.93 20.78 1.08
N GLY A 216 -1.22 20.44 -0.17
CA GLY A 216 -1.26 21.39 -1.29
C GLY A 216 0.11 21.73 -1.91
N LYS A 217 1.22 21.22 -1.33
CA LYS A 217 2.54 21.28 -1.94
C LYS A 217 2.83 20.00 -2.72
N ASP A 218 3.83 20.05 -3.59
CA ASP A 218 4.36 18.87 -4.27
C ASP A 218 5.01 17.91 -3.24
N LEU A 219 4.25 16.92 -2.78
CA LEU A 219 4.69 15.94 -1.77
C LEU A 219 5.90 15.12 -2.20
N THR A 220 6.25 15.10 -3.49
CA THR A 220 7.46 14.41 -3.97
C THR A 220 8.75 15.03 -3.42
N LYS A 221 8.69 16.27 -2.93
CA LYS A 221 9.82 17.02 -2.35
C LYS A 221 9.91 16.93 -0.82
N VAL A 222 8.96 16.26 -0.16
CA VAL A 222 8.97 16.11 1.30
C VAL A 222 9.86 14.94 1.69
N CYS A 223 11.00 15.24 2.34
CA CYS A 223 11.88 14.21 2.91
C CYS A 223 11.24 13.66 4.19
N LEU A 224 10.60 12.48 4.09
CA LEU A 224 10.10 11.78 5.27
C LEU A 224 11.27 11.29 6.15
N PRO A 225 11.14 11.36 7.49
CA PRO A 225 12.10 10.75 8.40
C PRO A 225 12.32 9.26 8.10
N VAL A 226 13.51 8.76 8.44
CA VAL A 226 13.88 7.35 8.22
C VAL A 226 12.96 6.35 8.93
N TYR A 227 12.23 6.77 9.96
CA TYR A 227 11.25 5.94 10.68
C TYR A 227 10.07 5.45 9.82
N PHE A 228 9.74 6.17 8.75
CA PHE A 228 8.72 5.74 7.77
C PHE A 228 9.31 4.90 6.65
N ASN A 229 10.61 4.62 6.71
CA ASN A 229 11.25 3.69 5.79
C ASN A 229 11.24 2.27 6.34
N GLU A 230 11.27 1.32 5.43
CA GLU A 230 11.66 -0.06 5.69
C GLU A 230 13.11 -0.25 5.24
N PRO A 231 13.88 -1.20 5.82
CA PRO A 231 15.29 -1.43 5.50
C PRO A 231 15.50 -2.16 4.16
N LEU A 232 14.71 -1.81 3.14
CA LEU A 232 14.83 -2.27 1.76
C LEU A 232 14.79 -1.07 0.80
N SER A 233 15.58 -1.12 -0.26
CA SER A 233 15.55 -0.15 -1.36
C SER A 233 14.49 -0.53 -2.39
N SER A 234 14.07 0.41 -3.24
CA SER A 234 13.18 0.09 -4.37
C SER A 234 13.80 -0.94 -5.34
N LEU A 235 15.14 -1.07 -5.38
CA LEU A 235 15.84 -2.09 -6.17
C LEU A 235 15.59 -3.51 -5.64
N GLN A 236 15.61 -3.67 -4.32
CA GLN A 236 15.27 -4.92 -3.63
C GLN A 236 13.77 -5.23 -3.75
N LYS A 237 12.91 -4.21 -3.69
CA LYS A 237 11.47 -4.37 -3.90
C LYS A 237 11.12 -4.92 -5.28
N CYS A 238 11.89 -4.59 -6.31
CA CYS A 238 11.73 -5.21 -7.63
C CYS A 238 11.99 -6.72 -7.60
N PHE A 239 12.89 -7.19 -6.74
CA PHE A 239 13.16 -8.63 -6.61
C PHE A 239 12.06 -9.35 -5.81
N GLU A 240 11.29 -8.66 -4.97
CA GLU A 240 10.13 -9.25 -4.28
C GLU A 240 9.06 -9.79 -5.22
N ASP A 241 8.95 -9.26 -6.45
CA ASP A 241 8.06 -9.81 -7.49
C ASP A 241 8.39 -11.28 -7.82
N LEU A 242 9.61 -11.73 -7.53
CA LEU A 242 10.11 -13.08 -7.81
C LEU A 242 10.02 -14.01 -6.58
N GLU A 243 9.34 -13.61 -5.49
CA GLU A 243 9.12 -14.48 -4.31
C GLU A 243 8.53 -15.85 -4.72
N TYR A 244 7.56 -15.81 -5.65
CA TYR A 244 6.84 -16.97 -6.18
C TYR A 244 7.32 -17.38 -7.58
N SER A 245 8.62 -17.26 -7.87
CA SER A 245 9.21 -17.60 -9.19
C SER A 245 8.96 -19.03 -9.67
N TYR A 246 8.67 -19.98 -8.77
CA TYR A 246 8.29 -21.36 -9.15
C TYR A 246 7.06 -21.40 -10.08
N LEU A 247 6.20 -20.38 -10.06
CA LEU A 247 5.08 -20.27 -10.99
C LEU A 247 5.55 -20.09 -12.44
N ILE A 248 6.68 -19.40 -12.65
CA ILE A 248 7.31 -19.28 -13.96
C ILE A 248 7.96 -20.61 -14.35
N ASP A 249 8.64 -21.30 -13.43
CA ASP A 249 9.20 -22.63 -13.68
C ASP A 249 8.10 -23.61 -14.14
N ARG A 250 6.92 -23.57 -13.50
CA ARG A 250 5.73 -24.33 -13.92
C ARG A 250 5.22 -23.90 -15.28
N ALA A 251 5.15 -22.60 -15.56
CA ALA A 251 4.74 -22.07 -16.86
C ALA A 251 5.67 -22.55 -17.99
N TYR A 252 6.98 -22.62 -17.73
CA TYR A 252 7.96 -23.13 -18.65
C TYR A 252 7.71 -24.61 -18.96
N GLU A 253 7.56 -25.44 -17.92
CA GLU A 253 7.28 -26.87 -18.08
C GLU A 253 5.93 -27.14 -18.77
N TRP A 254 4.90 -26.31 -18.54
CA TRP A 254 3.63 -26.46 -19.24
C TRP A 254 3.74 -26.30 -20.75
N GLY A 255 4.43 -25.28 -21.24
CA GLY A 255 4.56 -25.16 -22.70
C GLY A 255 5.64 -26.04 -23.32
N LYS A 256 6.60 -26.57 -22.56
CA LYS A 256 7.38 -27.73 -23.02
C LYS A 256 6.50 -28.94 -23.35
N ARG A 257 5.38 -29.10 -22.64
CA ARG A 257 4.35 -30.12 -22.91
C ARG A 257 3.34 -29.69 -23.97
N GLY A 258 3.43 -28.46 -24.49
CA GLY A 258 2.48 -27.89 -25.44
C GLY A 258 1.16 -27.41 -24.83
N ASP A 259 1.08 -27.24 -23.50
CA ASP A 259 -0.12 -26.73 -22.84
C ASP A 259 -0.05 -25.20 -22.66
N SER A 260 -0.42 -24.50 -23.73
CA SER A 260 -0.44 -23.04 -23.78
C SER A 260 -1.40 -22.42 -22.76
N LEU A 261 -2.49 -23.12 -22.40
CA LEU A 261 -3.51 -22.62 -21.48
C LEU A 261 -2.99 -22.66 -20.03
N MET A 262 -2.44 -23.79 -19.61
CA MET A 262 -1.85 -23.91 -18.27
C MET A 262 -0.62 -23.02 -18.10
N ARG A 263 0.13 -22.78 -19.18
CA ARG A 263 1.21 -21.78 -19.21
C ARG A 263 0.68 -20.38 -18.89
N ILE A 264 -0.32 -19.86 -19.61
CA ILE A 264 -0.85 -18.52 -19.34
C ILE A 264 -1.54 -18.41 -17.97
N LEU A 265 -2.19 -19.48 -17.49
CA LEU A 265 -2.74 -19.53 -16.12
C LEU A 265 -1.64 -19.36 -15.06
N SER A 266 -0.50 -20.03 -15.26
CA SER A 266 0.66 -19.94 -14.36
C SER A 266 1.30 -18.55 -14.39
N VAL A 267 1.43 -17.94 -15.59
CA VAL A 267 1.90 -16.55 -15.74
C VAL A 267 0.93 -15.55 -15.09
N ALA A 268 -0.39 -15.77 -15.22
CA ALA A 268 -1.39 -14.93 -14.58
C ALA A 268 -1.32 -14.99 -13.05
N ALA A 269 -1.13 -16.18 -12.49
CA ALA A 269 -0.90 -16.35 -11.06
C ALA A 269 0.38 -15.66 -10.59
N PHE A 270 1.47 -15.75 -11.35
CA PHE A 270 2.73 -15.04 -11.08
C PHE A 270 2.53 -13.51 -11.08
N ALA A 271 1.81 -12.98 -12.07
CA ALA A 271 1.57 -11.55 -12.17
C ALA A 271 0.74 -11.00 -11.00
N VAL A 272 -0.17 -11.80 -10.41
CA VAL A 272 -0.93 -11.44 -9.22
C VAL A 272 -0.11 -11.61 -7.93
N SER A 273 0.71 -12.66 -7.83
CA SER A 273 1.46 -12.94 -6.60
C SER A 273 2.48 -11.85 -6.24
N GLY A 274 2.96 -11.09 -7.23
CA GLY A 274 3.84 -9.92 -7.02
C GLY A 274 3.21 -8.76 -6.20
N TYR A 275 1.91 -8.80 -5.90
CA TYR A 275 1.27 -7.85 -4.97
C TYR A 275 1.16 -8.39 -3.55
N ALA A 276 1.30 -9.70 -3.33
CA ALA A 276 1.04 -10.31 -2.02
C ALA A 276 1.96 -9.78 -0.90
N SER A 277 3.17 -9.34 -1.26
CA SER A 277 4.14 -8.80 -0.31
C SER A 277 3.81 -7.37 0.13
N THR A 278 2.84 -6.66 -0.48
CA THR A 278 2.49 -5.29 -0.10
C THR A 278 1.53 -5.22 1.08
N ASP A 279 0.82 -6.32 1.35
CA ASP A 279 -0.18 -6.39 2.42
C ASP A 279 0.46 -6.12 3.79
N GLY A 280 -0.19 -5.25 4.57
CA GLY A 280 0.26 -4.79 5.88
C GLY A 280 1.57 -3.99 5.90
N ARG A 281 2.18 -3.65 4.76
CA ARG A 281 3.41 -2.83 4.71
C ARG A 281 3.08 -1.35 4.70
N SER A 282 3.24 -0.73 5.87
CA SER A 282 3.01 0.70 6.09
C SER A 282 4.23 1.58 5.81
N CYS A 283 5.41 0.98 5.63
CA CYS A 283 6.68 1.67 5.48
C CYS A 283 7.11 1.74 4.00
N LYS A 284 7.72 2.86 3.62
CA LYS A 284 8.20 3.11 2.25
C LYS A 284 9.62 2.55 2.06
N PRO A 285 9.94 1.86 0.97
CA PRO A 285 11.33 1.51 0.67
C PRO A 285 12.21 2.76 0.50
N PHE A 286 13.52 2.62 0.70
CA PHE A 286 14.47 3.67 0.36
C PHE A 286 14.42 3.96 -1.14
N ASN A 287 14.34 5.25 -1.48
CA ASN A 287 14.57 5.67 -2.87
C ASN A 287 16.06 5.43 -3.17
N PRO A 288 16.42 4.60 -4.16
CA PRO A 288 17.81 4.30 -4.45
C PRO A 288 18.57 5.57 -4.86
N LEU A 289 19.88 5.59 -4.71
CA LEU A 289 20.73 6.63 -5.32
C LEU A 289 20.86 6.38 -6.83
N LEU A 290 21.11 7.42 -7.62
CA LEU A 290 21.39 7.27 -9.05
C LEU A 290 22.65 6.41 -9.23
N GLY A 291 22.57 5.33 -10.02
CA GLY A 291 23.64 4.35 -10.16
C GLY A 291 23.80 3.39 -8.98
N GLU A 292 22.89 3.42 -7.99
CA GLU A 292 22.79 2.34 -7.00
C GLU A 292 22.36 1.05 -7.70
N THR A 293 22.96 -0.06 -7.30
CA THR A 293 22.72 -1.39 -7.87
C THR A 293 22.25 -2.36 -6.79
N TYR A 294 21.65 -3.47 -7.18
CA TYR A 294 21.37 -4.60 -6.30
C TYR A 294 21.47 -5.90 -7.10
N GLU A 295 22.36 -6.79 -6.68
CA GLU A 295 22.45 -8.15 -7.24
C GLU A 295 21.90 -9.19 -6.26
N ALA A 296 21.28 -10.26 -6.74
CA ALA A 296 20.81 -11.35 -5.91
C ALA A 296 21.00 -12.72 -6.59
N ASP A 297 21.83 -13.56 -5.97
CA ASP A 297 22.03 -14.95 -6.36
C ASP A 297 21.25 -15.87 -5.41
N TYR A 298 20.23 -16.52 -5.96
CA TYR A 298 19.33 -17.43 -5.24
C TYR A 298 19.36 -18.80 -5.93
N PRO A 299 20.43 -19.59 -5.74
CA PRO A 299 20.50 -20.93 -6.31
C PRO A 299 19.42 -21.86 -5.72
N ASP A 300 18.95 -21.59 -4.49
CA ASP A 300 17.79 -22.21 -3.84
C ASP A 300 16.45 -21.93 -4.54
N LYS A 301 16.42 -21.00 -5.49
CA LYS A 301 15.27 -20.72 -6.37
C LYS A 301 15.64 -20.76 -7.86
N GLY A 302 16.89 -21.07 -8.20
CA GLY A 302 17.42 -21.00 -9.56
C GLY A 302 17.45 -19.61 -10.17
N LEU A 303 17.60 -18.55 -9.36
CA LEU A 303 17.52 -17.16 -9.84
C LEU A 303 18.86 -16.43 -9.76
N ARG A 304 19.16 -15.67 -10.81
CA ARG A 304 20.19 -14.62 -10.79
C ARG A 304 19.55 -13.30 -11.18
N PHE A 305 19.53 -12.35 -10.27
CA PHE A 305 18.84 -11.07 -10.43
C PHE A 305 19.82 -9.91 -10.33
N PHE A 306 19.56 -8.87 -11.10
CA PHE A 306 20.25 -7.59 -11.05
C PHE A 306 19.25 -6.45 -11.22
N SER A 307 19.42 -5.36 -10.48
CA SER A 307 18.71 -4.11 -10.73
C SER A 307 19.57 -2.89 -10.49
N GLU A 308 19.24 -1.80 -11.17
CA GLU A 308 19.93 -0.53 -11.12
C GLU A 308 18.95 0.63 -11.20
N LYS A 309 19.23 1.71 -10.47
CA LYS A 309 18.53 2.98 -10.69
C LYS A 309 19.19 3.76 -11.82
N VAL A 310 18.61 3.64 -13.01
CA VAL A 310 19.11 4.21 -14.26
C VAL A 310 18.71 5.66 -14.49
N SER A 311 17.71 6.18 -13.76
CA SER A 311 17.34 7.60 -13.82
C SER A 311 16.81 8.14 -12.50
N HIS A 312 17.08 9.42 -12.23
CA HIS A 312 16.61 10.12 -11.04
C HIS A 312 15.36 10.97 -11.29
N HIS A 313 15.26 11.61 -12.46
CA HIS A 313 14.16 12.51 -12.84
C HIS A 313 13.80 12.30 -14.32
N PRO A 314 12.77 11.48 -14.64
CA PRO A 314 11.93 10.71 -13.71
C PRO A 314 12.71 9.60 -12.99
N MET A 315 12.22 9.14 -11.83
CA MET A 315 12.85 8.00 -11.13
C MET A 315 12.56 6.72 -11.91
N VAL A 316 13.59 6.10 -12.47
CA VAL A 316 13.49 4.84 -13.23
C VAL A 316 14.41 3.82 -12.61
N VAL A 317 13.85 2.65 -12.32
CA VAL A 317 14.57 1.44 -11.93
C VAL A 317 14.46 0.43 -13.07
N ALA A 318 15.58 -0.16 -13.46
CA ALA A 318 15.62 -1.28 -14.38
C ALA A 318 16.02 -2.56 -13.61
N CYS A 319 15.41 -3.69 -13.95
CA CYS A 319 15.81 -4.99 -13.43
C CYS A 319 15.86 -6.05 -14.52
N HIS A 320 16.69 -7.07 -14.28
CA HIS A 320 16.84 -8.24 -15.10
C HIS A 320 17.02 -9.47 -14.19
N CYS A 321 16.37 -10.57 -14.54
CA CYS A 321 16.48 -11.84 -13.86
C CYS A 321 16.61 -12.96 -14.87
N GLU A 322 17.57 -13.83 -14.64
CA GLU A 322 17.67 -15.12 -15.32
C GLU A 322 17.17 -16.21 -14.39
N GLY A 323 16.27 -17.04 -14.92
CA GLY A 323 15.84 -18.29 -14.30
C GLY A 323 16.19 -19.49 -15.17
N ASN A 324 15.63 -20.66 -14.85
CA ASN A 324 15.88 -21.89 -15.58
C ASN A 324 15.00 -21.99 -16.84
N GLY A 325 15.57 -21.55 -17.98
CA GLY A 325 14.91 -21.60 -19.28
C GLY A 325 13.97 -20.44 -19.56
N TRP A 326 14.09 -19.38 -18.76
CA TRP A 326 13.33 -18.14 -18.91
C TRP A 326 14.13 -16.93 -18.42
N ARG A 327 13.78 -15.76 -18.93
CA ARG A 327 14.34 -14.46 -18.54
C ARG A 327 13.21 -13.49 -18.23
N PHE A 328 13.37 -12.69 -17.19
CA PHE A 328 12.44 -11.67 -16.79
C PHE A 328 13.14 -10.32 -16.71
N TRP A 329 12.53 -9.27 -17.24
CA TRP A 329 13.05 -7.91 -17.08
C TRP A 329 11.93 -6.89 -17.06
N ALA A 330 12.21 -5.76 -16.43
CA ALA A 330 11.29 -4.63 -16.39
C ALA A 330 12.06 -3.33 -16.20
N ASP A 331 11.55 -2.26 -16.80
CA ASP A 331 11.79 -0.90 -16.36
C ASP A 331 10.53 -0.38 -15.68
N SER A 332 10.70 0.34 -14.58
CA SER A 332 9.59 0.88 -13.79
C SER A 332 9.85 2.31 -13.37
N ASN A 333 8.88 3.16 -13.68
CA ASN A 333 8.75 4.53 -13.22
C ASN A 333 7.47 4.65 -12.39
N LEU A 334 7.53 5.25 -11.21
CA LEU A 334 6.38 5.38 -10.33
C LEU A 334 5.86 6.81 -10.31
N LYS A 335 4.68 7.05 -10.88
CA LYS A 335 4.01 8.35 -10.81
C LYS A 335 3.11 8.41 -9.58
N SER A 336 3.40 9.33 -8.66
CA SER A 336 2.60 9.52 -7.44
C SER A 336 1.68 10.74 -7.55
N LYS A 337 0.45 10.63 -7.09
CA LYS A 337 -0.52 11.73 -6.94
C LYS A 337 -1.08 11.73 -5.52
N PHE A 338 -1.20 12.91 -4.91
CA PHE A 338 -1.77 13.06 -3.58
C PHE A 338 -3.20 13.59 -3.67
N TRP A 339 -4.14 12.90 -3.02
CA TRP A 339 -5.57 13.23 -2.99
C TRP A 339 -6.02 13.69 -1.59
N GLY A 340 -5.11 14.19 -0.76
CA GLY A 340 -5.42 14.65 0.61
C GLY A 340 -5.45 13.51 1.62
N ARG A 341 -6.41 12.59 1.50
CA ARG A 341 -6.58 11.44 2.41
C ARG A 341 -5.85 10.18 1.95
N SER A 342 -5.44 10.15 0.69
CA SER A 342 -4.76 9.01 0.06
C SER A 342 -3.65 9.47 -0.89
N ILE A 343 -2.71 8.57 -1.15
CA ILE A 343 -1.70 8.70 -2.21
C ILE A 343 -1.99 7.62 -3.24
N GLN A 344 -2.19 8.03 -4.49
CA GLN A 344 -2.27 7.13 -5.64
C GLN A 344 -0.88 6.98 -6.25
N LEU A 345 -0.51 5.74 -6.53
CA LEU A 345 0.75 5.33 -7.15
C LEU A 345 0.42 4.60 -8.46
N ASP A 346 0.78 5.22 -9.57
CA ASP A 346 0.59 4.70 -10.93
C ASP A 346 1.95 4.18 -11.44
N PRO A 347 2.19 2.85 -11.43
CA PRO A 347 3.38 2.27 -12.04
C PRO A 347 3.31 2.40 -13.56
N VAL A 348 4.40 2.89 -14.16
CA VAL A 348 4.59 3.04 -15.60
C VAL A 348 5.77 2.18 -16.01
N GLY A 349 5.52 1.18 -16.84
CA GLY A 349 6.52 0.20 -17.24
C GLY A 349 5.86 -1.07 -17.76
N VAL A 350 6.62 -1.88 -18.47
CA VAL A 350 6.19 -3.19 -18.97
C VAL A 350 7.09 -4.25 -18.36
N LEU A 351 6.48 -5.22 -17.68
CA LEU A 351 7.14 -6.43 -17.24
C LEU A 351 7.16 -7.39 -18.42
N THR A 352 8.34 -7.91 -18.74
CA THR A 352 8.53 -8.86 -19.84
C THR A 352 9.10 -10.16 -19.32
N LEU A 353 8.52 -11.27 -19.74
CA LEU A 353 8.95 -12.62 -19.44
C LEU A 353 9.14 -13.37 -20.76
N GLU A 354 10.34 -13.85 -21.02
CA GLU A 354 10.69 -14.63 -22.22
C GLU A 354 11.07 -16.06 -21.81
N PHE A 355 10.55 -17.05 -22.53
CA PHE A 355 10.94 -18.46 -22.41
C PHE A 355 11.91 -18.85 -23.53
N ASP A 356 12.72 -19.90 -23.31
CA ASP A 356 13.71 -20.38 -24.29
C ASP A 356 13.11 -20.82 -25.64
N ASP A 357 11.82 -21.13 -25.69
CA ASP A 357 11.08 -21.43 -26.93
C ASP A 357 10.69 -20.16 -27.73
N GLY A 358 11.11 -18.98 -27.26
CA GLY A 358 10.87 -17.68 -27.86
C GLY A 358 9.45 -17.14 -27.66
N GLU A 359 8.64 -17.72 -26.76
CA GLU A 359 7.39 -17.10 -26.33
C GLU A 359 7.67 -15.99 -25.31
N VAL A 360 7.06 -14.82 -25.52
CA VAL A 360 7.27 -13.62 -24.71
C VAL A 360 5.92 -13.17 -24.16
N PHE A 361 5.82 -13.02 -22.84
CA PHE A 361 4.67 -12.49 -22.14
C PHE A 361 4.96 -11.07 -21.67
N GLN A 362 3.95 -10.19 -21.78
CA GLN A 362 4.07 -8.80 -21.36
C GLN A 362 2.84 -8.33 -20.62
N TRP A 363 3.04 -7.59 -19.53
CA TRP A 363 1.97 -6.94 -18.77
C TRP A 363 2.47 -5.69 -18.04
N SER A 364 1.54 -4.84 -17.61
CA SER A 364 1.82 -3.70 -16.74
C SER A 364 1.14 -3.87 -15.40
N LYS A 365 1.77 -3.35 -14.35
CA LYS A 365 1.18 -3.32 -13.00
C LYS A 365 -0.05 -2.39 -12.96
N VAL A 366 -0.94 -2.64 -12.01
CA VAL A 366 -2.15 -1.84 -11.77
C VAL A 366 -1.85 -0.71 -10.76
N THR A 367 -2.79 0.23 -10.66
CA THR A 367 -2.68 1.35 -9.72
C THR A 367 -2.76 0.85 -8.28
N THR A 368 -1.95 1.47 -7.42
CA THR A 368 -1.97 1.23 -5.97
C THR A 368 -2.38 2.51 -5.26
N SER A 369 -3.33 2.44 -4.33
CA SER A 369 -3.67 3.57 -3.46
C SER A 369 -3.33 3.25 -2.01
N ILE A 370 -2.72 4.21 -1.33
CA ILE A 370 -2.41 4.19 0.09
C ILE A 370 -3.43 5.07 0.80
N TYR A 371 -4.25 4.48 1.67
CA TYR A 371 -5.34 5.16 2.37
C TYR A 371 -4.98 5.44 3.83
N ASN A 372 -5.84 6.22 4.50
CA ASN A 372 -5.76 6.54 5.93
C ASN A 372 -4.48 7.27 6.35
N LEU A 373 -3.97 8.18 5.51
CA LEU A 373 -2.77 9.00 5.82
C LEU A 373 -2.96 9.94 7.03
N ILE A 374 -4.21 10.23 7.39
CA ILE A 374 -4.58 11.21 8.43
C ILE A 374 -5.04 10.51 9.71
N LEU A 375 -5.97 9.57 9.58
CA LEU A 375 -6.65 8.90 10.69
C LEU A 375 -6.89 7.43 10.34
N GLY A 376 -6.59 6.54 11.28
CA GLY A 376 -6.71 5.09 11.13
C GLY A 376 -5.40 4.41 10.76
N LYS A 377 -5.45 3.08 10.62
CA LYS A 377 -4.31 2.28 10.17
C LYS A 377 -4.11 2.47 8.68
N LEU A 378 -2.87 2.78 8.27
CA LEU A 378 -2.47 2.82 6.86
C LEU A 378 -2.71 1.45 6.22
N TYR A 379 -3.33 1.44 5.05
CA TYR A 379 -3.45 0.25 4.23
C TYR A 379 -3.27 0.60 2.75
N CYS A 380 -2.88 -0.40 1.98
CA CYS A 380 -2.69 -0.31 0.55
C CYS A 380 -3.78 -1.13 -0.14
N ASP A 381 -4.37 -0.60 -1.20
CA ASP A 381 -5.25 -1.34 -2.08
C ASP A 381 -4.78 -1.24 -3.53
N HIS A 382 -5.09 -2.26 -4.32
CA HIS A 382 -4.71 -2.40 -5.72
C HIS A 382 -5.95 -2.50 -6.58
N TYR A 383 -6.04 -1.68 -7.63
CA TYR A 383 -7.22 -1.63 -8.48
C TYR A 383 -6.88 -1.28 -9.92
N GLY A 384 -7.75 -1.73 -10.82
CA GLY A 384 -7.61 -1.51 -12.25
C GLY A 384 -7.66 -2.81 -13.04
N THR A 385 -7.28 -2.73 -14.31
CA THR A 385 -7.26 -3.89 -15.21
C THR A 385 -5.85 -4.17 -15.69
N MET A 386 -5.33 -5.33 -15.33
CA MET A 386 -4.11 -5.88 -15.90
C MET A 386 -4.45 -6.71 -17.13
N ARG A 387 -3.63 -6.58 -18.17
CA ARG A 387 -3.74 -7.36 -19.40
C ARG A 387 -2.41 -8.05 -19.63
N ILE A 388 -2.46 -9.38 -19.73
CA ILE A 388 -1.29 -10.19 -20.05
C ILE A 388 -1.41 -10.58 -21.52
N GLN A 389 -0.44 -10.12 -22.30
CA GLN A 389 -0.32 -10.35 -23.73
C GLN A 389 0.84 -11.30 -24.01
N GLY A 390 0.88 -11.84 -25.22
CA GLY A 390 2.05 -12.56 -25.74
C GLY A 390 1.94 -14.09 -25.76
N ASN A 391 0.95 -14.64 -25.05
CA ASN A 391 0.52 -16.01 -25.31
C ASN A 391 -0.06 -16.07 -26.72
N ARG A 392 0.55 -16.84 -27.62
CA ARG A 392 0.19 -16.81 -29.05
C ARG A 392 -1.28 -17.21 -29.28
N GLU A 393 -1.90 -17.94 -28.37
CA GLU A 393 -3.22 -18.56 -28.53
C GLU A 393 -4.31 -17.93 -27.66
N TYR A 394 -3.92 -17.35 -26.52
CA TYR A 394 -4.82 -16.85 -25.51
C TYR A 394 -4.50 -15.40 -25.13
N SER A 395 -5.51 -14.71 -24.59
CA SER A 395 -5.31 -13.43 -23.90
C SER A 395 -5.87 -13.53 -22.49
N CYS A 396 -5.20 -12.91 -21.53
CA CYS A 396 -5.66 -12.89 -20.15
C CYS A 396 -5.94 -11.44 -19.70
N LYS A 397 -7.11 -11.23 -19.11
CA LYS A 397 -7.52 -9.97 -18.53
C LYS A 397 -7.86 -10.20 -17.06
N LEU A 398 -7.15 -9.52 -16.17
CA LEU A 398 -7.34 -9.57 -14.73
C LEU A 398 -7.87 -8.20 -14.25
N LYS A 399 -8.94 -8.19 -13.48
CA LYS A 399 -9.54 -7.02 -12.85
C LYS A 399 -9.31 -7.09 -11.35
N PHE A 400 -8.53 -6.15 -10.86
CA PHE A 400 -8.36 -5.88 -9.44
C PHE A 400 -9.50 -4.96 -9.02
N LYS A 401 -10.37 -5.46 -8.12
CA LYS A 401 -11.58 -4.76 -7.72
C LYS A 401 -11.22 -3.72 -6.67
N GLU A 402 -11.54 -2.47 -6.97
CA GLU A 402 -11.41 -1.37 -6.02
C GLU A 402 -12.32 -1.61 -4.81
N GLN A 403 -11.78 -1.43 -3.61
CA GLN A 403 -12.55 -1.56 -2.39
C GLN A 403 -13.64 -0.49 -2.32
N SER A 404 -14.90 -0.92 -2.26
CA SER A 404 -16.04 -0.05 -1.99
C SER A 404 -16.42 -0.12 -0.51
N ILE A 405 -16.94 0.97 0.05
CA ILE A 405 -17.43 1.05 1.44
C ILE A 405 -18.52 -0.01 1.72
N ILE A 406 -19.22 -0.47 0.68
CA ILE A 406 -20.30 -1.46 0.76
C ILE A 406 -19.76 -2.91 0.64
N ASP A 407 -18.57 -3.10 0.05
CA ASP A 407 -18.01 -4.43 -0.21
C ASP A 407 -17.37 -5.00 1.05
N ARG A 408 -17.94 -6.10 1.57
CA ARG A 408 -17.41 -6.81 2.74
C ARG A 408 -16.20 -7.71 2.43
N ASN A 409 -15.82 -7.84 1.16
CA ASN A 409 -14.76 -8.76 0.73
C ASN A 409 -13.67 -7.99 -0.05
N PRO A 410 -12.62 -7.51 0.63
CA PRO A 410 -11.56 -6.70 0.02
C PRO A 410 -10.63 -7.53 -0.86
N HIS A 411 -9.74 -6.84 -1.57
CA HIS A 411 -8.58 -7.42 -2.29
C HIS A 411 -8.91 -8.39 -3.43
N GLN A 412 -10.15 -8.39 -3.91
CA GLN A 412 -10.62 -9.32 -4.93
C GLN A 412 -9.93 -9.12 -6.28
N VAL A 413 -9.54 -10.24 -6.89
CA VAL A 413 -9.06 -10.31 -8.27
C VAL A 413 -9.97 -11.25 -9.04
N GLN A 414 -10.48 -10.80 -10.18
CA GLN A 414 -11.28 -11.60 -11.11
C GLN A 414 -10.65 -11.57 -12.49
N GLY A 415 -10.63 -12.70 -13.17
CA GLY A 415 -9.94 -12.84 -14.43
C GLY A 415 -10.68 -13.70 -15.44
N VAL A 416 -10.39 -13.47 -16.71
CA VAL A 416 -10.82 -14.34 -17.81
C VAL A 416 -9.66 -14.60 -18.75
N ILE A 417 -9.60 -15.82 -19.25
CA ILE A 417 -8.73 -16.21 -20.35
C ILE A 417 -9.60 -16.45 -21.58
N GLN A 418 -9.26 -15.77 -22.67
CA GLN A 418 -9.99 -15.85 -23.93
C GLN A 418 -9.11 -16.44 -25.02
N ASP A 419 -9.67 -17.32 -25.84
CA ASP A 419 -9.01 -17.82 -27.04
C ASP A 419 -8.99 -16.75 -28.17
N ARG A 420 -8.35 -17.06 -29.30
CA ARG A 420 -8.32 -16.18 -30.49
C ARG A 420 -9.69 -15.80 -31.04
N SER A 421 -10.74 -16.58 -30.75
CA SER A 421 -12.11 -16.27 -31.16
C SER A 421 -12.84 -15.35 -30.18
N GLY A 422 -12.20 -14.99 -29.06
CA GLY A 422 -12.77 -14.17 -27.99
C GLY A 422 -13.63 -14.96 -27.00
N ARG A 423 -13.67 -16.29 -27.11
CA ARG A 423 -14.43 -17.16 -26.20
C ARG A 423 -13.64 -17.39 -24.93
N THR A 424 -14.31 -17.20 -23.78
CA THR A 424 -13.74 -17.48 -22.47
C THR A 424 -13.53 -18.98 -22.27
N VAL A 425 -12.28 -19.39 -22.12
CA VAL A 425 -11.87 -20.79 -21.91
C VAL A 425 -11.57 -21.12 -20.45
N ALA A 426 -11.23 -20.11 -19.65
CA ALA A 426 -11.03 -20.25 -18.21
C ALA A 426 -11.37 -18.94 -17.50
N THR A 427 -11.84 -19.07 -16.27
CA THR A 427 -12.17 -17.98 -15.37
C THR A 427 -11.24 -18.05 -14.15
N LEU A 428 -10.57 -16.95 -13.81
CA LEU A 428 -9.75 -16.83 -12.61
C LEU A 428 -10.47 -16.03 -11.54
N PHE A 429 -10.24 -16.37 -10.27
CA PHE A 429 -10.73 -15.59 -9.14
C PHE A 429 -9.87 -15.84 -7.90
N GLY A 430 -9.88 -14.89 -6.98
CA GLY A 430 -9.14 -14.99 -5.72
C GLY A 430 -8.94 -13.63 -5.08
N LYS A 431 -7.92 -13.54 -4.23
CA LYS A 431 -7.45 -12.30 -3.65
C LYS A 431 -5.95 -12.19 -3.75
N TRP A 432 -5.46 -11.00 -4.07
CA TRP A 432 -4.03 -10.76 -4.30
C TRP A 432 -3.17 -10.93 -3.03
N ASP A 433 -3.79 -10.96 -1.85
CA ASP A 433 -3.16 -11.12 -0.53
C ASP A 433 -3.36 -12.52 0.08
N GLU A 434 -4.03 -13.44 -0.61
CA GLU A 434 -4.40 -14.75 -0.06
C GLU A 434 -4.10 -15.91 -1.02
N SER A 435 -4.81 -15.98 -2.15
CA SER A 435 -4.69 -17.07 -3.12
C SER A 435 -5.40 -16.76 -4.45
N MET A 436 -5.01 -17.48 -5.50
CA MET A 436 -5.61 -17.43 -6.83
C MET A 436 -6.02 -18.83 -7.30
N HIS A 437 -7.23 -18.91 -7.85
CA HIS A 437 -7.84 -20.13 -8.35
C HIS A 437 -8.33 -19.93 -9.79
N TYR A 438 -8.60 -21.04 -10.47
CA TYR A 438 -9.28 -21.04 -11.77
C TYR A 438 -10.34 -22.14 -11.87
N VAL A 439 -11.29 -21.92 -12.76
CA VAL A 439 -12.27 -22.91 -13.23
C VAL A 439 -12.31 -22.86 -14.76
N MET A 440 -12.54 -24.00 -15.39
CA MET A 440 -12.66 -24.08 -16.85
C MET A 440 -13.99 -23.50 -17.33
N GLY A 441 -13.95 -22.76 -18.44
CA GLY A 441 -15.11 -22.09 -19.04
C GLY A 441 -15.46 -20.74 -18.42
N ASP A 442 -16.64 -20.23 -18.78
CA ASP A 442 -17.19 -18.95 -18.30
C ASP A 442 -18.12 -19.17 -17.11
N CYS A 443 -17.66 -18.78 -15.93
CA CYS A 443 -18.44 -18.84 -14.69
C CYS A 443 -19.19 -17.53 -14.38
N PHE A 444 -18.80 -16.41 -15.00
CA PHE A 444 -19.40 -15.10 -14.73
C PHE A 444 -20.54 -14.75 -15.71
N GLY A 445 -20.59 -15.40 -16.87
CA GLY A 445 -21.61 -15.19 -17.90
C GLY A 445 -22.96 -15.89 -17.67
N LYS A 446 -23.04 -16.86 -16.77
CA LYS A 446 -24.31 -17.54 -16.42
C LYS A 446 -24.92 -16.81 -15.21
N GLY A 447 -26.14 -16.28 -15.37
CA GLY A 447 -26.81 -15.42 -14.39
C GLY A 447 -26.80 -15.96 -12.94
N LYS A 448 -26.86 -15.03 -11.97
CA LYS A 448 -26.96 -15.27 -10.52
C LYS A 448 -27.78 -16.54 -10.20
N GLY A 449 -27.13 -17.66 -9.89
CA GLY A 449 -27.86 -18.87 -9.50
C GLY A 449 -27.11 -20.19 -9.44
N SER A 450 -25.91 -20.32 -10.00
CA SER A 450 -25.10 -21.55 -9.84
C SER A 450 -23.62 -21.20 -9.94
N GLU A 451 -23.07 -20.76 -8.82
CA GLU A 451 -21.63 -20.67 -8.60
C GLU A 451 -21.08 -22.10 -8.39
N ASN A 452 -20.84 -22.85 -9.47
CA ASN A 452 -20.17 -24.14 -9.39
C ASN A 452 -18.66 -23.93 -9.14
N PHE A 453 -18.31 -23.37 -7.98
CA PHE A 453 -16.92 -23.31 -7.48
C PHE A 453 -16.41 -24.69 -7.00
N SER A 454 -17.23 -25.72 -7.07
CA SER A 454 -16.89 -27.11 -6.72
C SER A 454 -15.74 -27.69 -7.55
N GLU A 455 -15.44 -27.10 -8.71
CA GLU A 455 -14.31 -27.48 -9.60
C GLU A 455 -13.17 -26.45 -9.59
N ALA A 456 -13.06 -25.63 -8.54
CA ALA A 456 -11.98 -24.65 -8.41
C ALA A 456 -10.63 -25.33 -8.19
N HIS A 457 -9.65 -24.97 -9.02
CA HIS A 457 -8.28 -25.46 -8.94
C HIS A 457 -7.35 -24.34 -8.45
N LEU A 458 -6.50 -24.65 -7.48
CA LEU A 458 -5.53 -23.71 -6.92
C LEU A 458 -4.37 -23.46 -7.89
N LEU A 459 -4.07 -22.20 -8.21
CA LEU A 459 -2.87 -21.80 -8.97
C LEU A 459 -1.75 -21.32 -8.06
N TRP A 460 -2.10 -20.51 -7.07
CA TRP A 460 -1.15 -19.86 -6.17
C TRP A 460 -1.80 -19.61 -4.81
N LYS A 461 -1.00 -19.75 -3.76
CA LYS A 461 -1.36 -19.40 -2.39
C LYS A 461 -0.20 -18.63 -1.77
N ARG A 462 -0.52 -17.59 -1.00
CA ARG A 462 0.47 -16.79 -0.27
C ARG A 462 1.19 -17.65 0.76
N SER A 463 2.50 -17.43 0.87
CA SER A 463 3.35 -18.04 1.89
C SER A 463 2.86 -17.67 3.30
N LYS A 464 3.06 -18.57 4.27
CA LYS A 464 2.74 -18.26 5.66
C LYS A 464 3.60 -17.08 6.16
N PRO A 465 3.08 -16.23 7.06
CA PRO A 465 3.89 -15.21 7.70
C PRO A 465 5.13 -15.81 8.37
N PRO A 466 6.26 -15.06 8.45
CA PRO A 466 7.47 -15.55 9.10
C PRO A 466 7.23 -15.83 10.59
N LYS A 467 7.92 -16.84 11.13
CA LYS A 467 7.90 -17.19 12.56
C LYS A 467 8.28 -16.02 13.47
N PHE A 468 9.11 -15.10 12.97
CA PHE A 468 9.53 -13.89 13.68
C PHE A 468 9.00 -12.66 12.91
N PRO A 469 7.80 -12.16 13.25
CA PRO A 469 7.24 -10.97 12.63
C PRO A 469 8.18 -9.78 12.77
N THR A 470 8.24 -8.95 11.73
CA THR A 470 8.99 -7.70 11.74
C THR A 470 8.02 -6.53 11.86
N ARG A 471 8.47 -5.40 12.41
CA ARG A 471 7.67 -4.16 12.41
C ARG A 471 7.28 -3.67 11.01
N TYR A 472 8.03 -4.09 9.99
CA TYR A 472 7.84 -3.72 8.60
C TYR A 472 6.91 -4.68 7.85
N ASN A 473 6.37 -5.70 8.52
CA ASN A 473 5.54 -6.76 7.96
C ASN A 473 6.18 -7.51 6.77
N PHE A 474 7.49 -7.76 6.84
CA PHE A 474 8.22 -8.51 5.82
C PHE A 474 7.77 -9.96 5.69
N THR A 475 7.76 -10.48 4.47
CA THR A 475 7.69 -11.92 4.19
C THR A 475 9.01 -12.60 4.57
N SER A 476 9.00 -13.92 4.71
CA SER A 476 10.24 -14.70 4.88
C SER A 476 11.25 -14.40 3.77
N PHE A 477 10.79 -14.20 2.54
CA PHE A 477 11.64 -13.82 1.41
C PHE A 477 12.23 -12.41 1.57
N ALA A 478 11.38 -11.41 1.89
CA ALA A 478 11.81 -10.03 2.11
C ALA A 478 12.86 -9.90 3.23
N ILE A 479 12.74 -10.72 4.28
CA ILE A 479 13.76 -10.79 5.35
C ILE A 479 15.13 -11.13 4.77
N THR A 480 15.26 -11.94 3.74
CA THR A 480 16.57 -12.38 3.21
C THR A 480 17.29 -11.35 2.32
N LEU A 481 16.57 -10.38 1.76
CA LEU A 481 17.08 -9.58 0.62
C LEU A 481 18.28 -8.70 0.95
N ASN A 482 18.34 -8.20 2.18
CA ASN A 482 19.40 -7.31 2.64
C ASN A 482 20.46 -8.01 3.51
N GLU A 483 20.45 -9.35 3.52
CA GLU A 483 21.43 -10.18 4.22
C GLU A 483 22.82 -10.06 3.55
N LEU A 484 23.86 -9.86 4.36
CA LEU A 484 25.25 -9.99 3.94
C LEU A 484 25.78 -11.34 4.43
N THR A 485 25.77 -12.35 3.56
CA THR A 485 26.36 -13.66 3.88
C THR A 485 27.88 -13.56 3.97
N PRO A 486 28.55 -14.46 4.72
CA PRO A 486 30.01 -14.45 4.83
C PRO A 486 30.70 -14.50 3.46
N GLY A 487 31.64 -13.60 3.20
CA GLY A 487 32.37 -13.53 1.93
C GLY A 487 31.64 -12.84 0.77
N LEU A 488 30.37 -12.42 0.96
CA LEU A 488 29.62 -11.70 -0.08
C LEU A 488 30.10 -10.26 -0.20
N LYS A 489 30.35 -9.59 0.93
CA LYS A 489 30.74 -8.17 0.97
C LYS A 489 31.95 -7.84 0.10
N GLU A 490 32.91 -8.76 0.03
CA GLU A 490 34.15 -8.63 -0.73
C GLU A 490 33.95 -8.79 -2.25
N LYS A 491 32.82 -9.35 -2.68
CA LYS A 491 32.47 -9.57 -4.10
C LYS A 491 31.53 -8.50 -4.65
N LEU A 492 30.74 -7.87 -3.79
CA LEU A 492 29.75 -6.88 -4.19
C LEU A 492 30.42 -5.63 -4.79
N PRO A 493 29.81 -5.02 -5.83
CA PRO A 493 30.22 -3.69 -6.25
C PRO A 493 29.95 -2.67 -5.12
N PRO A 494 30.71 -1.56 -5.06
CA PRO A 494 30.53 -0.53 -4.03
C PRO A 494 29.15 0.15 -4.08
N THR A 495 28.40 -0.05 -5.16
CA THR A 495 27.05 0.48 -5.41
C THR A 495 25.93 -0.43 -4.92
N ASP A 496 26.22 -1.64 -4.41
CA ASP A 496 25.18 -2.57 -3.97
C ASP A 496 24.39 -2.04 -2.77
N SER A 497 23.05 -2.12 -2.81
CA SER A 497 22.15 -1.64 -1.75
C SER A 497 22.50 -2.20 -0.37
N ARG A 498 23.09 -3.39 -0.26
CA ARG A 498 23.48 -3.97 1.05
C ARG A 498 24.61 -3.20 1.74
N LEU A 499 25.41 -2.47 0.96
CA LEU A 499 26.51 -1.63 1.45
C LEU A 499 26.04 -0.20 1.78
N ARG A 500 24.77 0.12 1.52
CA ARG A 500 24.19 1.44 1.75
C ARG A 500 24.03 1.71 3.27
N PRO A 501 24.70 2.72 3.83
CA PRO A 501 24.85 2.84 5.28
C PRO A 501 23.58 3.26 6.03
N ASP A 502 22.77 4.17 5.47
CA ASP A 502 21.49 4.59 6.06
C ASP A 502 20.51 3.43 6.17
N GLN A 503 20.41 2.62 5.13
CA GLN A 503 19.60 1.41 5.10
C GLN A 503 20.09 0.35 6.11
N ARG A 504 21.41 0.13 6.21
CA ARG A 504 21.99 -0.81 7.19
C ARG A 504 21.75 -0.35 8.62
N CYS A 505 21.96 0.93 8.92
CA CYS A 505 21.68 1.48 10.24
C CYS A 505 20.20 1.33 10.61
N LEU A 506 19.27 1.56 9.67
CA LEU A 506 17.84 1.33 9.93
C LEU A 506 17.53 -0.14 10.22
N GLU A 507 18.15 -1.07 9.49
CA GLU A 507 17.98 -2.51 9.71
C GLU A 507 18.41 -2.93 11.12
N ASN A 508 19.50 -2.34 11.63
CA ASN A 508 20.00 -2.57 12.98
C ASN A 508 19.23 -1.79 14.06
N GLY A 509 18.23 -0.98 13.70
CA GLY A 509 17.53 -0.11 14.66
C GLY A 509 18.38 1.03 15.21
N GLU A 510 19.38 1.50 14.46
CA GLU A 510 20.21 2.67 14.78
C GLU A 510 19.62 3.92 14.10
N TYR A 511 18.45 4.37 14.56
CA TYR A 511 17.60 5.32 13.84
C TYR A 511 18.23 6.71 13.67
N GLU A 512 18.91 7.22 14.68
CA GLU A 512 19.55 8.54 14.60
C GLU A 512 20.68 8.55 13.58
N ARG A 513 21.51 7.50 13.60
CA ARG A 513 22.58 7.29 12.61
C ARG A 513 22.02 7.09 11.20
N ALA A 514 20.94 6.31 11.06
CA ALA A 514 20.28 6.09 9.79
C ALA A 514 19.77 7.40 9.18
N ASN A 515 19.19 8.29 10.01
CA ASN A 515 18.71 9.58 9.55
C ASN A 515 19.85 10.52 9.13
N ALA A 516 20.96 10.54 9.89
CA ALA A 516 22.15 11.34 9.56
C ALA A 516 22.79 10.87 8.24
N GLU A 517 22.96 9.56 8.05
CA GLU A 517 23.51 9.00 6.81
C GLU A 517 22.58 9.23 5.62
N LYS A 518 21.27 9.11 5.80
CA LYS A 518 20.28 9.39 4.75
C LYS A 518 20.42 10.83 4.24
N LEU A 519 20.49 11.79 5.17
CA LEU A 519 20.67 13.20 4.84
C LEU A 519 22.00 13.43 4.11
N ARG A 520 23.09 12.83 4.59
CA ARG A 520 24.43 12.95 3.99
C ARG A 520 24.44 12.43 2.55
N LEU A 521 23.85 11.27 2.30
CA LEU A 521 23.77 10.65 0.97
C LEU A 521 22.90 11.46 0.00
N GLU A 522 21.71 11.90 0.45
CA GLU A 522 20.82 12.72 -0.37
C GLU A 522 21.44 14.08 -0.72
N GLN A 523 22.13 14.73 0.23
CA GLN A 523 22.83 15.99 -0.02
C GLN A 523 23.95 15.81 -1.05
N ARG A 524 24.75 14.75 -0.92
CA ARG A 524 25.83 14.44 -1.87
C ARG A 524 25.28 14.19 -3.28
N GLN A 525 24.18 13.44 -3.40
CA GLN A 525 23.52 13.23 -4.69
C GLN A 525 23.00 14.54 -5.29
N ARG A 526 22.37 15.41 -4.49
CA ARG A 526 21.90 16.72 -4.97
C ARG A 526 23.07 17.56 -5.50
N GLN A 527 24.19 17.62 -4.77
CA GLN A 527 25.40 18.32 -5.19
C GLN A 527 25.95 17.77 -6.52
N LEU A 528 26.03 16.45 -6.67
CA LEU A 528 26.46 15.82 -7.92
C LEU A 528 25.48 16.06 -9.07
N GLY A 529 24.18 16.13 -8.81
CA GLY A 529 23.17 16.52 -9.80
C GLY A 529 23.37 17.95 -10.30
N PHE A 530 23.65 18.90 -9.41
CA PHE A 530 24.02 20.27 -9.78
C PHE A 530 25.32 20.32 -10.60
N ILE A 531 26.33 19.54 -10.20
CA ILE A 531 27.61 19.45 -10.90
C ILE A 531 27.44 18.82 -12.29
N SER A 532 26.62 17.77 -12.42
CA SER A 532 26.32 17.11 -13.70
C SER A 532 25.56 18.04 -14.67
N LEU A 533 24.62 18.85 -14.16
CA LEU A 533 23.96 19.90 -14.95
C LEU A 533 24.94 21.00 -15.40
N LEU A 534 25.89 21.38 -14.54
CA LEU A 534 26.97 22.31 -14.88
C LEU A 534 27.89 21.73 -15.96
N PHE A 535 28.32 20.47 -15.85
CA PHE A 535 29.15 19.82 -16.87
C PHE A 535 28.40 19.52 -18.16
N ALA A 536 27.13 19.16 -18.12
CA ALA A 536 26.29 19.01 -19.32
C ALA A 536 26.10 20.37 -20.03
N GLY A 537 25.89 21.45 -19.27
CA GLY A 537 25.85 22.81 -19.80
C GLY A 537 27.17 23.25 -20.43
N VAL A 538 28.31 22.92 -19.80
CA VAL A 538 29.66 23.22 -20.32
C VAL A 538 30.01 22.35 -21.53
N SER A 539 29.62 21.07 -21.58
CA SER A 539 29.82 20.19 -22.74
C SER A 539 28.96 20.59 -23.94
N VAL A 540 27.74 21.09 -23.73
CA VAL A 540 26.90 21.66 -24.80
C VAL A 540 27.51 22.99 -25.31
N LEU A 541 28.06 23.82 -24.42
CA LEU A 541 28.79 25.04 -24.80
C LEU A 541 30.09 24.74 -25.55
N LEU A 542 30.87 23.73 -25.14
CA LEU A 542 32.13 23.34 -25.78
C LEU A 542 31.93 22.57 -27.09
N SER A 543 30.78 21.89 -27.27
CA SER A 543 30.41 21.27 -28.55
C SER A 543 29.81 22.27 -29.55
N SER A 544 29.62 23.53 -29.12
CA SER A 544 29.11 24.63 -29.94
C SER A 544 30.21 25.63 -30.36
N TYR A 545 31.50 25.27 -30.18
CA TYR A 545 32.67 26.00 -30.67
C TYR A 545 33.51 25.17 -31.63
#